data_AF-A0A101ID72-F1
#
_entry.id   AF-A0A101ID72-F1
#
_cell.length_a   1.000
_cell.length_b   1.000
_cell.length_c   1.000
_cell.angle_alpha   90.00
_cell.angle_beta   90.00
_cell.angle_gamma   90.00
#
_symmetry.space_group_name_H-M   'P 1'
#
loop_
_entity.id
_entity.type
_entity.pdbx_description
1 polymer ?
#
loop_
_entity_poly.entity_id
_entity_poly.type
_entity_poly.pdbx_seq_one_letter_code
_entity_poly.pdbx_strand_id
1 'polypeptide(L)'
;MRVSIVGTGKAGSAIALFLDRLGIKLHYLVDIEIERAERLAERLDNVEVAETDALKYLDGVVIFAVPDSAIREVFLELWQRNRAPEFYIHLSGMLDSLLFREAEMAGKAVASVHPNIAFGDSIESSARLFHTIFAIEGNEKATSLLKEFLVRHSLKFMIINKDDKILYHAAAVISANFPVALAGLSIEVYKTIGIDEQTAHSLVCGYLKDAEKLVSNGLPGDVITGPAIRGDKETVDTEARALKMLDGRLAEVYEKISGIIDLWR
;
A
#
# COMPACT_ATOMS: atom_id res chain seq x y z
N MET A 1 -1.78 -26.27 -0.31
CA MET A 1 -2.82 -25.28 0.05
C MET A 1 -3.17 -24.52 -1.22
N ARG A 2 -4.46 -24.43 -1.56
CA ARG A 2 -4.94 -23.67 -2.73
C ARG A 2 -5.22 -22.23 -2.33
N VAL A 3 -4.86 -21.29 -3.19
CA VAL A 3 -5.10 -19.86 -2.96
C VAL A 3 -5.90 -19.27 -4.11
N SER A 4 -6.96 -18.54 -3.79
CA SER A 4 -7.75 -17.78 -4.76
C SER A 4 -7.61 -16.29 -4.51
N ILE A 5 -7.47 -15.51 -5.58
CA ILE A 5 -7.39 -14.05 -5.52
C ILE A 5 -8.71 -13.48 -6.04
N VAL A 6 -9.35 -12.63 -5.24
CA VAL A 6 -10.56 -11.89 -5.62
C VAL A 6 -10.19 -10.43 -5.80
N GLY A 7 -10.28 -9.94 -7.04
CA GLY A 7 -9.77 -8.65 -7.50
C GLY A 7 -8.37 -8.78 -8.10
N THR A 8 -8.25 -8.49 -9.39
CA THR A 8 -7.00 -8.59 -10.18
C THR A 8 -6.45 -7.23 -10.58
N GLY A 9 -6.76 -6.18 -9.81
CA GLY A 9 -6.10 -4.88 -9.90
C GLY A 9 -4.61 -4.94 -9.55
N LYS A 10 -3.95 -3.78 -9.40
CA LYS A 10 -2.50 -3.70 -9.17
C LYS A 10 -2.00 -4.57 -8.00
N ALA A 11 -2.66 -4.50 -6.85
CA ALA A 11 -2.30 -5.27 -5.67
C ALA A 11 -2.55 -6.78 -5.84
N GLY A 12 -3.74 -7.17 -6.32
CA GLY A 12 -4.09 -8.58 -6.55
C GLY A 12 -3.18 -9.25 -7.57
N SER A 13 -2.90 -8.55 -8.68
CA SER A 13 -1.94 -9.00 -9.69
C SER A 13 -0.53 -9.19 -9.13
N ALA A 14 -0.02 -8.21 -8.37
CA ALA A 14 1.31 -8.30 -7.77
C ALA A 14 1.40 -9.46 -6.76
N ILE A 15 0.36 -9.68 -5.94
CA ILE A 15 0.29 -10.77 -4.97
C ILE A 15 0.19 -12.13 -5.67
N ALA A 16 -0.61 -12.26 -6.73
CA ALA A 16 -0.72 -13.49 -7.51
C ALA A 16 0.65 -13.91 -8.07
N LEU A 17 1.32 -13.00 -8.78
CA LEU A 17 2.67 -13.23 -9.33
C LEU A 17 3.70 -13.53 -8.24
N PHE A 18 3.61 -12.86 -7.09
CA PHE A 18 4.50 -13.10 -5.96
C PHE A 18 4.32 -14.50 -5.36
N LEU A 19 3.07 -14.92 -5.14
CA LEU A 19 2.76 -16.25 -4.61
C LEU A 19 3.15 -17.37 -5.60
N ASP A 20 2.94 -17.15 -6.89
CA ASP A 20 3.39 -18.07 -7.94
C ASP A 20 4.91 -18.27 -7.93
N ARG A 21 5.68 -17.18 -7.80
CA ARG A 21 7.16 -17.24 -7.63
C ARG A 21 7.61 -17.96 -6.36
N LEU A 22 6.77 -18.00 -5.33
CA LEU A 22 6.99 -18.79 -4.11
C LEU A 22 6.61 -20.28 -4.29
N GLY A 23 6.12 -20.68 -5.46
CA GLY A 23 5.63 -22.02 -5.77
C GLY A 23 4.25 -22.33 -5.18
N ILE A 24 3.48 -21.30 -4.82
CA ILE A 24 2.14 -21.46 -4.27
C ILE A 24 1.14 -21.61 -5.40
N LYS A 25 0.42 -22.74 -5.41
CA LYS A 25 -0.60 -23.04 -6.41
C LYS A 25 -1.80 -22.12 -6.26
N LEU A 26 -1.97 -21.24 -7.24
CA LEU A 26 -3.18 -20.45 -7.43
C LEU A 26 -4.29 -21.33 -7.99
N HIS A 27 -5.51 -21.13 -7.50
CA HIS A 27 -6.69 -21.91 -7.89
C HIS A 27 -7.61 -21.06 -8.77
N TYR A 28 -8.04 -19.91 -8.26
CA TYR A 28 -8.89 -18.98 -9.01
C TYR A 28 -8.33 -17.55 -8.99
N LEU A 29 -8.43 -16.89 -10.13
CA LEU A 29 -8.46 -15.43 -10.24
C LEU A 29 -9.91 -15.02 -10.52
N VAL A 30 -10.49 -14.28 -9.58
CA VAL A 30 -11.87 -13.80 -9.67
C VAL A 30 -11.86 -12.29 -9.84
N ASP A 31 -12.51 -11.77 -10.87
CA ASP A 31 -12.69 -10.32 -11.07
C ASP A 31 -14.09 -10.04 -11.63
N ILE A 32 -14.59 -8.83 -11.42
CA ILE A 32 -15.84 -8.37 -12.06
C ILE A 32 -15.60 -8.06 -13.55
N GLU A 33 -14.36 -7.75 -13.93
CA GLU A 33 -13.90 -7.62 -15.32
C GLU A 33 -13.01 -8.83 -15.64
N ILE A 34 -13.61 -9.88 -16.21
CA ILE A 34 -12.93 -11.16 -16.46
C ILE A 34 -11.65 -10.99 -17.29
N GLU A 35 -11.62 -10.02 -18.22
CA GLU A 35 -10.47 -9.77 -19.08
C GLU A 35 -9.23 -9.32 -18.30
N ARG A 36 -9.40 -8.71 -17.11
CA ARG A 36 -8.27 -8.38 -16.23
C ARG A 36 -7.63 -9.64 -15.66
N ALA A 37 -8.47 -10.58 -15.25
CA ALA A 37 -8.01 -11.85 -14.70
C ALA A 37 -7.39 -12.74 -15.78
N GLU A 38 -7.95 -12.75 -17.01
CA GLU A 38 -7.37 -13.45 -18.17
C GLU A 38 -5.95 -12.96 -18.49
N ARG A 39 -5.76 -11.63 -18.59
CA ARG A 39 -4.42 -11.04 -18.84
C ARG A 39 -3.39 -11.40 -17.76
N LEU A 40 -3.84 -11.55 -16.51
CA LEU A 40 -2.97 -11.98 -15.42
C LEU A 40 -2.66 -13.48 -15.52
N ALA A 41 -3.66 -14.29 -15.87
CA ALA A 41 -3.52 -15.74 -16.02
C ALA A 41 -2.55 -16.15 -17.15
N GLU A 42 -2.41 -15.35 -18.21
CA GLU A 42 -1.38 -15.55 -19.25
C GLU A 42 0.06 -15.63 -18.69
N ARG A 43 0.28 -15.14 -17.47
CA ARG A 43 1.58 -15.08 -16.79
C ARG A 43 1.70 -16.06 -15.62
N LEU A 44 0.71 -16.93 -15.41
CA LEU A 44 0.62 -17.83 -14.27
C LEU A 44 0.37 -19.25 -14.74
N ASP A 45 0.90 -20.21 -13.99
CA ASP A 45 0.73 -21.62 -14.33
C ASP A 45 -0.53 -22.22 -13.69
N ASN A 46 -1.40 -22.80 -14.52
CA ASN A 46 -2.54 -23.63 -14.10
C ASN A 46 -3.52 -22.94 -13.13
N VAL A 47 -3.89 -21.69 -13.39
CA VAL A 47 -4.91 -20.96 -12.64
C VAL A 47 -6.21 -20.84 -13.43
N GLU A 48 -7.36 -21.05 -12.77
CA GLU A 48 -8.66 -20.81 -13.38
C GLU A 48 -9.04 -19.33 -13.29
N VAL A 49 -9.65 -18.80 -14.35
CA VAL A 49 -10.18 -17.43 -14.39
C VAL A 49 -11.69 -17.49 -14.38
N ALA A 50 -12.32 -16.63 -13.57
CA ALA A 50 -13.77 -16.58 -13.50
C ALA A 50 -14.29 -15.21 -13.04
N GLU A 51 -15.58 -15.00 -13.29
CA GLU A 51 -16.35 -13.91 -12.67
C GLU A 51 -16.80 -14.30 -11.24
N THR A 52 -17.57 -13.41 -10.60
CA THR A 52 -18.04 -13.57 -9.21
C THR A 52 -18.91 -14.80 -8.97
N ASP A 53 -19.46 -15.43 -10.01
CA ASP A 53 -20.17 -16.69 -9.87
C ASP A 53 -19.29 -17.85 -9.38
N ALA A 54 -17.97 -17.78 -9.58
CA ALA A 54 -17.05 -18.79 -9.05
C ALA A 54 -16.82 -18.72 -7.54
N LEU A 55 -17.31 -17.67 -6.85
CA LEU A 55 -17.24 -17.57 -5.38
C LEU A 55 -17.78 -18.86 -4.69
N LYS A 56 -18.80 -19.50 -5.27
CA LYS A 56 -19.39 -20.74 -4.74
C LYS A 56 -18.46 -21.97 -4.77
N TYR A 57 -17.36 -21.92 -5.51
CA TYR A 57 -16.41 -23.02 -5.67
C TYR A 57 -15.08 -22.82 -4.94
N LEU A 58 -14.86 -21.63 -4.35
CA LEU A 58 -13.61 -21.32 -3.68
C LEU A 58 -13.38 -22.17 -2.43
N ASP A 59 -12.13 -22.48 -2.14
CA ASP A 59 -11.73 -23.22 -0.95
C ASP A 59 -10.30 -22.84 -0.51
N GLY A 60 -9.85 -23.40 0.62
CA GLY A 60 -8.51 -23.12 1.12
C GLY A 60 -8.37 -21.66 1.57
N VAL A 61 -7.54 -20.87 0.89
CA VAL A 61 -7.27 -19.47 1.20
C VAL A 61 -7.90 -18.56 0.16
N VAL A 62 -8.62 -17.53 0.61
CA VAL A 62 -9.17 -16.48 -0.26
C VAL A 62 -8.57 -15.14 0.13
N ILE A 63 -7.93 -14.48 -0.84
CA ILE A 63 -7.35 -13.15 -0.68
C ILE A 63 -8.22 -12.13 -1.42
N PHE A 64 -8.79 -11.19 -0.67
CA PHE A 64 -9.55 -10.06 -1.20
C PHE A 64 -8.61 -8.88 -1.48
N ALA A 65 -8.39 -8.65 -2.77
CA ALA A 65 -7.59 -7.55 -3.32
C ALA A 65 -8.49 -6.58 -4.14
N VAL A 66 -9.70 -6.34 -3.63
CA VAL A 66 -10.67 -5.36 -4.12
C VAL A 66 -10.52 -4.03 -3.37
N PRO A 67 -11.11 -2.91 -3.82
CA PRO A 67 -11.13 -1.67 -3.06
C PRO A 67 -11.69 -1.86 -1.64
N ASP A 68 -11.13 -1.14 -0.67
CA ASP A 68 -11.49 -1.22 0.75
C ASP A 68 -13.00 -1.19 1.01
N SER A 69 -13.73 -0.32 0.30
CA SER A 69 -15.19 -0.18 0.42
C SER A 69 -15.97 -1.42 -0.03
N ALA A 70 -15.39 -2.28 -0.87
CA ALA A 70 -16.05 -3.46 -1.43
C ALA A 70 -15.73 -4.76 -0.67
N ILE A 71 -14.66 -4.80 0.14
CA ILE A 71 -14.18 -6.05 0.77
C ILE A 71 -15.29 -6.73 1.57
N ARG A 72 -16.06 -5.95 2.35
CA ARG A 72 -17.12 -6.46 3.22
C ARG A 72 -18.27 -7.10 2.43
N GLU A 73 -18.70 -6.43 1.37
CA GLU A 73 -19.80 -6.90 0.52
C GLU A 73 -19.42 -8.20 -0.20
N VAL A 74 -18.24 -8.23 -0.83
CA VAL A 74 -17.74 -9.40 -1.57
C VAL A 74 -17.52 -10.59 -0.64
N PHE A 75 -17.01 -10.35 0.58
CA PHE A 75 -16.91 -11.40 1.59
C PHE A 75 -18.28 -11.96 2.00
N LEU A 76 -19.28 -11.10 2.22
CA LEU A 76 -20.62 -11.56 2.59
C LEU A 76 -21.26 -12.37 1.47
N GLU A 77 -21.09 -11.96 0.22
CA GLU A 77 -21.56 -12.71 -0.94
C GLU A 77 -20.93 -14.11 -0.97
N LEU A 78 -19.59 -14.19 -0.84
CA LEU A 78 -18.90 -15.47 -0.74
C LEU A 78 -19.45 -16.30 0.43
N TRP A 79 -19.54 -15.72 1.62
CA TRP A 79 -19.96 -16.43 2.84
C TRP A 79 -21.38 -16.98 2.79
N GLN A 80 -22.29 -16.28 2.10
CA GLN A 80 -23.66 -16.74 1.87
C GLN A 80 -23.72 -17.91 0.89
N ARG A 81 -22.91 -17.86 -0.17
CA ARG A 81 -22.88 -18.89 -1.22
C ARG A 81 -22.07 -20.12 -0.80
N ASN A 82 -20.99 -19.93 -0.03
CA ASN A 82 -19.99 -20.95 0.25
C ASN A 82 -19.12 -20.61 1.48
N ARG A 83 -19.05 -21.55 2.44
CA ARG A 83 -18.26 -21.44 3.68
C ARG A 83 -17.08 -22.41 3.72
N ALA A 84 -16.75 -23.04 2.59
CA ALA A 84 -15.65 -23.99 2.48
C ALA A 84 -14.26 -23.39 2.69
N PRO A 85 -13.96 -22.12 2.33
CA PRO A 85 -12.65 -21.54 2.63
C PRO A 85 -12.33 -21.59 4.12
N GLU A 86 -11.06 -21.83 4.43
CA GLU A 86 -10.54 -21.98 5.79
C GLU A 86 -9.79 -20.73 6.26
N PHE A 87 -9.38 -19.88 5.33
CA PHE A 87 -8.62 -18.67 5.60
C PHE A 87 -9.03 -17.51 4.69
N TYR A 88 -9.46 -16.41 5.29
CA TYR A 88 -9.85 -15.16 4.63
C TYR A 88 -8.81 -14.08 4.92
N ILE A 89 -8.26 -13.46 3.87
CA ILE A 89 -7.24 -12.42 3.96
C ILE A 89 -7.68 -11.21 3.13
N HIS A 90 -7.50 -9.99 3.64
CA HIS A 90 -7.54 -8.80 2.79
C HIS A 90 -6.25 -7.99 2.87
N LEU A 91 -6.05 -7.09 1.90
CA LEU A 91 -4.81 -6.33 1.75
C LEU A 91 -4.86 -4.88 2.27
N SER A 92 -6.03 -4.39 2.70
CA SER A 92 -6.17 -3.03 3.26
C SER A 92 -5.20 -2.78 4.43
N GLY A 93 -4.50 -1.65 4.36
CA GLY A 93 -3.69 -1.13 5.46
C GLY A 93 -4.52 -0.47 6.58
N MET A 94 -5.78 -0.10 6.29
CA MET A 94 -6.65 0.66 7.19
C MET A 94 -7.68 -0.22 7.91
N LEU A 95 -8.33 -1.13 7.20
CA LEU A 95 -9.41 -1.97 7.74
C LEU A 95 -8.87 -3.13 8.56
N ASP A 96 -9.53 -3.50 9.65
CA ASP A 96 -9.15 -4.65 10.46
C ASP A 96 -9.77 -5.97 9.96
N SER A 97 -9.30 -7.08 10.53
CA SER A 97 -9.78 -8.42 10.20
C SER A 97 -11.21 -8.72 10.68
N LEU A 98 -11.81 -7.87 11.54
CA LEU A 98 -13.19 -8.06 12.04
C LEU A 98 -14.23 -7.88 10.94
N LEU A 99 -13.85 -7.35 9.79
CA LEU A 99 -14.63 -7.37 8.55
C LEU A 99 -15.11 -8.79 8.18
N PHE A 100 -14.35 -9.81 8.62
CA PHE A 100 -14.65 -11.23 8.45
C PHE A 100 -15.27 -11.91 9.69
N ARG A 101 -15.93 -11.16 10.58
CA ARG A 101 -16.51 -11.65 11.86
C ARG A 101 -17.29 -12.96 11.76
N GLU A 102 -18.07 -13.18 10.71
CA GLU A 102 -18.86 -14.41 10.55
C GLU A 102 -17.95 -15.64 10.38
N ALA A 103 -16.85 -15.50 9.66
CA ALA A 103 -15.87 -16.55 9.47
C ALA A 103 -15.07 -16.80 10.75
N GLU A 104 -14.70 -15.74 11.46
CA GLU A 104 -14.03 -15.84 12.75
C GLU A 104 -14.89 -16.59 13.78
N MET A 105 -16.17 -16.22 13.91
CA MET A 105 -17.14 -16.89 14.80
C MET A 105 -17.34 -18.37 14.43
N ALA A 106 -17.11 -18.73 13.17
CA ALA A 106 -17.15 -20.11 12.69
C ALA A 106 -15.80 -20.85 12.83
N GLY A 107 -14.80 -20.26 13.50
CA GLY A 107 -13.49 -20.88 13.76
C GLY A 107 -12.53 -20.87 12.56
N LYS A 108 -12.82 -20.04 11.55
CA LYS A 108 -11.96 -19.86 10.36
C LYS A 108 -10.80 -18.92 10.69
N ALA A 109 -9.71 -19.02 9.93
CA ALA A 109 -8.64 -18.04 10.01
C ALA A 109 -9.08 -16.75 9.31
N VAL A 110 -8.88 -15.61 9.96
CA VAL A 110 -9.17 -14.29 9.38
C VAL A 110 -7.99 -13.36 9.63
N ALA A 111 -7.55 -12.64 8.61
CA ALA A 111 -6.46 -11.68 8.74
C ALA A 111 -6.59 -10.50 7.79
N SER A 112 -5.91 -9.44 8.19
CA SER A 112 -5.41 -8.43 7.30
C SER A 112 -3.90 -8.58 7.13
N VAL A 113 -3.44 -8.47 5.88
CA VAL A 113 -2.03 -8.50 5.52
C VAL A 113 -1.75 -7.30 4.64
N HIS A 114 -1.04 -6.29 5.17
CA HIS A 114 -0.67 -5.09 4.43
C HIS A 114 0.81 -5.16 4.01
N PRO A 115 1.12 -5.36 2.73
CA PRO A 115 2.49 -5.22 2.21
C PRO A 115 2.84 -3.73 2.13
N ASN A 116 3.93 -3.30 2.79
CA ASN A 116 4.33 -1.90 2.81
C ASN A 116 5.04 -1.48 1.52
N ILE A 117 4.30 -1.47 0.41
CA ILE A 117 4.72 -0.92 -0.88
C ILE A 117 3.59 -0.15 -1.53
N ALA A 118 3.95 0.90 -2.29
CA ALA A 118 3.03 1.48 -3.25
C ALA A 118 2.96 0.57 -4.48
N PHE A 119 1.78 -0.02 -4.74
CA PHE A 119 1.56 -0.88 -5.90
C PHE A 119 1.51 -0.06 -7.20
N GLY A 120 2.42 -0.38 -8.12
CA GLY A 120 2.52 0.22 -9.45
C GLY A 120 2.29 -0.83 -10.53
N ASP A 121 3.29 -1.01 -11.39
CA ASP A 121 3.36 -2.17 -12.29
C ASP A 121 3.40 -3.48 -11.47
N SER A 122 2.67 -4.49 -11.91
CA SER A 122 2.50 -5.75 -11.16
C SER A 122 3.75 -6.62 -11.15
N ILE A 123 4.56 -6.61 -12.22
CA ILE A 123 5.81 -7.38 -12.29
C ILE A 123 6.83 -6.77 -11.34
N GLU A 124 7.02 -5.45 -11.41
CA GLU A 124 7.95 -4.75 -10.51
C GLU A 124 7.50 -4.88 -9.06
N SER A 125 6.21 -4.64 -8.78
CA SER A 125 5.65 -4.74 -7.43
C SER A 125 5.82 -6.15 -6.86
N SER A 126 5.58 -7.20 -7.65
CA SER A 126 5.76 -8.59 -7.21
C SER A 126 7.21 -8.92 -6.87
N ALA A 127 8.20 -8.32 -7.53
CA ALA A 127 9.61 -8.48 -7.16
C ALA A 127 9.93 -7.74 -5.85
N ARG A 128 9.39 -6.53 -5.67
CA ARG A 128 9.58 -5.73 -4.45
C ARG A 128 8.97 -6.36 -3.20
N LEU A 129 7.93 -7.19 -3.34
CA LEU A 129 7.31 -7.92 -2.24
C LEU A 129 8.29 -8.85 -1.48
N PHE A 130 9.36 -9.33 -2.11
CA PHE A 130 10.40 -10.11 -1.42
C PHE A 130 11.25 -9.29 -0.43
N HIS A 131 11.22 -7.98 -0.55
CA HIS A 131 12.05 -7.05 0.23
C HIS A 131 11.23 -6.10 1.10
N THR A 132 9.91 -6.22 1.09
CA THR A 132 9.02 -5.39 1.93
C THR A 132 8.78 -6.01 3.31
N ILE A 133 8.26 -5.19 4.21
CA ILE A 133 7.74 -5.63 5.51
C ILE A 133 6.23 -5.83 5.34
N PHE A 134 5.74 -7.03 5.64
CA PHE A 134 4.31 -7.31 5.72
C PHE A 134 3.80 -7.01 7.14
N ALA A 135 2.88 -6.06 7.27
CA ALA A 135 2.14 -5.94 8.53
C ALA A 135 0.99 -6.92 8.56
N ILE A 136 0.88 -7.67 9.64
CA ILE A 136 -0.18 -8.66 9.83
C ILE A 136 -0.97 -8.41 11.11
N GLU A 137 -2.27 -8.59 11.01
CA GLU A 137 -3.21 -8.59 12.13
C GLU A 137 -4.30 -9.61 11.81
N GLY A 138 -4.84 -10.27 12.84
CA GLY A 138 -5.86 -11.29 12.67
C GLY A 138 -6.04 -12.10 13.94
N ASN A 139 -6.94 -13.09 13.86
CA ASN A 139 -7.10 -14.03 14.95
C ASN A 139 -5.84 -14.91 15.15
N GLU A 140 -5.76 -15.60 16.29
CA GLU A 140 -4.58 -16.39 16.67
C GLU A 140 -4.23 -17.46 15.62
N LYS A 141 -5.26 -18.11 15.05
CA LYS A 141 -5.12 -19.11 13.98
C LYS A 141 -4.45 -18.48 12.75
N ALA A 142 -4.94 -17.33 12.29
CA ALA A 142 -4.42 -16.66 11.11
C ALA A 142 -3.01 -16.11 11.30
N THR A 143 -2.76 -15.43 12.42
CA THR A 143 -1.44 -14.85 12.71
C THR A 143 -0.37 -15.94 12.86
N SER A 144 -0.72 -17.10 13.43
CA SER A 144 0.19 -18.26 13.51
C SER A 144 0.54 -18.81 12.12
N LEU A 145 -0.47 -19.03 11.27
CA LEU A 145 -0.27 -19.50 9.89
C LEU A 145 0.57 -18.50 9.05
N LEU A 146 0.30 -17.20 9.19
CA LEU A 146 1.04 -16.16 8.48
C LEU A 146 2.49 -16.07 8.94
N LYS A 147 2.74 -16.13 10.26
CA LYS A 147 4.11 -16.17 10.78
C LYS A 147 4.89 -17.34 10.21
N GLU A 148 4.32 -18.54 10.26
CA GLU A 148 4.97 -19.74 9.71
C GLU A 148 5.28 -19.57 8.23
N PHE A 149 4.31 -19.06 7.44
CA PHE A 149 4.47 -18.79 6.02
C PHE A 149 5.58 -17.77 5.75
N LEU A 150 5.54 -16.62 6.41
CA LEU A 150 6.49 -15.52 6.20
C LEU A 150 7.91 -15.93 6.61
N VAL A 151 8.06 -16.63 7.75
CA VAL A 151 9.35 -17.17 8.21
C VAL A 151 9.89 -18.22 7.23
N ARG A 152 9.06 -19.16 6.78
CA ARG A 152 9.46 -20.21 5.81
C ARG A 152 10.05 -19.63 4.53
N HIS A 153 9.53 -18.49 4.09
CA HIS A 153 9.95 -17.81 2.87
C HIS A 153 10.95 -16.66 3.13
N SER A 154 11.50 -16.53 4.34
CA SER A 154 12.45 -15.48 4.73
C SER A 154 11.94 -14.06 4.47
N LEU A 155 10.63 -13.85 4.61
CA LEU A 155 9.97 -12.57 4.40
C LEU A 155 9.92 -11.78 5.71
N LYS A 156 10.14 -10.46 5.63
CA LYS A 156 10.07 -9.58 6.79
C LYS A 156 8.61 -9.29 7.13
N PHE A 157 8.29 -9.29 8.41
CA PHE A 157 6.94 -8.96 8.85
C PHE A 157 6.93 -8.28 10.23
N MET A 158 5.81 -7.65 10.53
CA MET A 158 5.50 -7.11 11.85
C MET A 158 4.06 -7.45 12.21
N ILE A 159 3.79 -7.65 13.49
CA ILE A 159 2.43 -7.80 14.00
C ILE A 159 1.96 -6.44 14.46
N ILE A 160 0.74 -6.07 14.10
CA ILE A 160 0.12 -4.81 14.49
C ILE A 160 -1.10 -5.11 15.36
N ASN A 161 -1.30 -4.33 16.41
CA ASN A 161 -2.55 -4.36 17.14
C ASN A 161 -3.63 -3.67 16.30
N LYS A 162 -4.81 -4.29 16.18
CA LYS A 162 -5.94 -3.72 15.41
C LYS A 162 -6.26 -2.28 15.80
N ASP A 163 -6.11 -1.92 17.07
CA ASP A 163 -6.44 -0.58 17.58
C ASP A 163 -5.46 0.49 17.06
N ASP A 164 -4.23 0.10 16.71
CA ASP A 164 -3.18 0.99 16.17
C ASP A 164 -3.25 1.12 14.65
N LYS A 165 -4.15 0.40 13.98
CA LYS A 165 -4.15 0.27 12.52
C LYS A 165 -4.40 1.58 11.79
N ILE A 166 -5.24 2.43 12.36
CA ILE A 166 -5.51 3.77 11.81
C ILE A 166 -4.23 4.61 11.81
N LEU A 167 -3.49 4.62 12.93
CA LEU A 167 -2.23 5.36 13.05
C LEU A 167 -1.15 4.78 12.15
N TYR A 168 -1.05 3.45 12.09
CA TYR A 168 -0.16 2.75 11.18
C TYR A 168 -0.41 3.13 9.71
N HIS A 169 -1.67 3.11 9.27
CA HIS A 169 -2.00 3.48 7.90
C HIS A 169 -1.73 4.96 7.62
N ALA A 170 -2.05 5.84 8.57
CA ALA A 170 -1.74 7.26 8.45
C ALA A 170 -0.22 7.50 8.27
N ALA A 171 0.62 6.79 9.03
CA ALA A 171 2.06 6.85 8.87
C ALA A 171 2.51 6.38 7.46
N ALA A 172 1.94 5.28 6.96
CA ALA A 172 2.22 4.80 5.61
C ALA A 172 1.79 5.81 4.52
N VAL A 173 0.63 6.46 4.67
CA VAL A 173 0.16 7.51 3.76
C VAL A 173 1.12 8.71 3.75
N ILE A 174 1.57 9.15 4.94
CA ILE A 174 2.57 10.22 5.07
C ILE A 174 3.86 9.85 4.34
N SER A 175 4.33 8.61 4.44
CA SER A 175 5.59 8.18 3.81
C SER A 175 5.48 7.89 2.32
N ALA A 176 4.31 7.48 1.82
CA ALA A 176 4.14 7.01 0.45
C ALA A 176 3.43 8.01 -0.48
N ASN A 177 2.36 8.65 0.00
CA ASN A 177 1.51 9.49 -0.85
C ASN A 177 1.92 10.96 -0.79
N PHE A 178 2.28 11.47 0.39
CA PHE A 178 2.59 12.89 0.55
C PHE A 178 3.82 13.33 -0.25
N PRO A 179 4.92 12.56 -0.35
CA PRO A 179 6.06 12.94 -1.18
C PRO A 179 5.67 13.13 -2.65
N VAL A 180 4.77 12.28 -3.18
CA VAL A 180 4.26 12.38 -4.56
C VAL A 180 3.40 13.64 -4.73
N ALA A 181 2.53 13.94 -3.76
CA ALA A 181 1.72 15.16 -3.80
C ALA A 181 2.59 16.43 -3.73
N LEU A 182 3.57 16.47 -2.83
CA LEU A 182 4.53 17.56 -2.69
C LEU A 182 5.39 17.74 -3.95
N ALA A 183 5.78 16.64 -4.59
CA ALA A 183 6.46 16.66 -5.88
C ALA A 183 5.61 17.34 -6.97
N GLY A 184 4.32 16.99 -7.05
CA GLY A 184 3.37 17.64 -7.96
C GLY A 184 3.25 19.14 -7.71
N LEU A 185 3.14 19.57 -6.45
CA LEU A 185 3.12 21.00 -6.09
C LEU A 185 4.41 21.71 -6.53
N SER A 186 5.57 21.11 -6.31
CA SER A 186 6.85 21.68 -6.72
C SER A 186 6.96 21.85 -8.24
N ILE A 187 6.47 20.88 -9.02
CA ILE A 187 6.46 20.96 -10.49
C ILE A 187 5.57 22.12 -10.96
N GLU A 188 4.38 22.28 -10.38
CA GLU A 188 3.49 23.39 -10.75
C GLU A 188 4.10 24.75 -10.40
N VAL A 189 4.76 24.88 -9.25
CA VAL A 189 5.49 26.12 -8.89
C VAL A 189 6.60 26.42 -9.90
N TYR A 190 7.41 25.43 -10.30
CA TYR A 190 8.46 25.61 -11.32
C TYR A 190 7.89 26.08 -12.67
N LYS A 191 6.73 25.56 -13.07
CA LYS A 191 6.05 25.98 -14.31
C LYS A 191 5.62 27.45 -14.27
N THR A 192 5.21 27.97 -13.10
CA THR A 192 4.81 29.39 -12.98
C THR A 192 5.94 30.38 -13.23
N ILE A 193 7.20 29.95 -13.06
CA ILE A 193 8.40 30.76 -13.31
C ILE A 193 9.05 30.45 -14.67
N GLY A 194 8.35 29.73 -15.56
CA GLY A 194 8.76 29.48 -16.93
C GLY A 194 9.67 28.27 -17.15
N ILE A 195 9.83 27.39 -16.16
CA ILE A 195 10.53 26.11 -16.35
C ILE A 195 9.57 25.13 -17.03
N ASP A 196 10.03 24.48 -18.10
CA ASP A 196 9.23 23.48 -18.79
C ASP A 196 8.99 22.22 -17.93
N GLU A 197 7.90 21.52 -18.22
CA GLU A 197 7.44 20.37 -17.43
C GLU A 197 8.48 19.25 -17.34
N GLN A 198 9.20 18.96 -18.43
CA GLN A 198 10.20 17.90 -18.47
C GLN A 198 11.40 18.23 -17.57
N THR A 199 11.86 19.48 -17.63
CA THR A 199 12.94 19.98 -16.77
C THR A 199 12.51 20.02 -15.29
N ALA A 200 11.32 20.55 -15.00
CA ALA A 200 10.77 20.60 -13.64
C ALA A 200 10.64 19.20 -13.03
N HIS A 201 10.09 18.25 -13.79
CA HIS A 201 9.97 16.86 -13.38
C HIS A 201 11.35 16.24 -13.09
N SER A 202 12.34 16.48 -13.96
CA SER A 202 13.70 15.96 -13.78
C SER A 202 14.38 16.51 -12.53
N LEU A 203 14.21 17.82 -12.24
CA LEU A 203 14.71 18.46 -11.03
C LEU A 203 14.10 17.84 -9.77
N VAL A 204 12.76 17.73 -9.74
CA VAL A 204 12.03 17.19 -8.59
C VAL A 204 12.39 15.72 -8.35
N CYS A 205 12.50 14.90 -9.40
CA CYS A 205 12.99 13.53 -9.26
C CYS A 205 14.42 13.45 -8.71
N GLY A 206 15.29 14.39 -9.07
CA GLY A 206 16.64 14.50 -8.51
C GLY A 206 16.60 14.73 -6.99
N TYR A 207 15.84 15.74 -6.55
CA TYR A 207 15.70 16.05 -5.12
C TYR A 207 15.06 14.92 -4.31
N LEU A 208 14.06 14.22 -4.87
CA LEU A 208 13.45 13.07 -4.18
C LEU A 208 14.43 11.90 -4.00
N LYS A 209 15.31 11.63 -4.97
CA LYS A 209 16.37 10.62 -4.83
C LYS A 209 17.37 10.99 -3.75
N ASP A 210 17.68 12.28 -3.60
CA ASP A 210 18.55 12.73 -2.53
C ASP A 210 17.85 12.70 -1.17
N ALA A 211 16.56 13.02 -1.10
CA ALA A 211 15.75 12.87 0.11
C ALA A 211 15.71 11.40 0.59
N GLU A 212 15.55 10.43 -0.32
CA GLU A 212 15.63 9.00 0.00
C GLU A 212 16.98 8.62 0.64
N LYS A 213 18.10 9.13 0.09
CA LYS A 213 19.43 8.91 0.66
C LYS A 213 19.56 9.53 2.05
N LEU A 214 19.05 10.75 2.25
CA LEU A 214 19.10 11.43 3.55
C LEU A 214 18.35 10.63 4.62
N VAL A 215 17.13 10.18 4.32
CA VAL A 215 16.33 9.34 5.24
C VAL A 215 17.04 8.03 5.57
N SER A 216 17.77 7.47 4.61
CA SER A 216 18.55 6.24 4.82
C SER A 216 19.79 6.45 5.70
N ASN A 217 20.27 7.69 5.82
CA ASN A 217 21.53 8.04 6.50
C ASN A 217 21.35 8.56 7.94
N GLY A 218 20.13 8.93 8.37
CA GLY A 218 19.92 9.45 9.71
C GLY A 218 18.50 9.95 9.99
N LEU A 219 18.30 10.46 11.21
CA LEU A 219 17.04 11.08 11.61
C LEU A 219 16.92 12.48 10.99
N PRO A 220 15.70 13.00 10.79
CA PRO A 220 15.47 14.31 10.17
C PRO A 220 16.33 15.45 10.72
N GLY A 221 16.56 15.51 12.04
CA GLY A 221 17.35 16.57 12.68
C GLY A 221 18.83 16.57 12.30
N ASP A 222 19.38 15.42 11.90
CA ASP A 222 20.79 15.29 11.53
C ASP A 222 21.04 15.54 10.04
N VAL A 223 20.02 15.38 9.20
CA VAL A 223 20.17 15.27 7.74
C VAL A 223 19.44 16.35 6.96
N ILE A 224 18.39 16.97 7.53
CA ILE A 224 17.68 18.05 6.86
C ILE A 224 18.59 19.29 6.82
N THR A 225 18.59 19.95 5.67
CA THR A 225 19.22 21.26 5.47
C THR A 225 18.16 22.25 4.97
N GLY A 226 18.44 23.55 5.07
CA GLY A 226 17.53 24.58 4.56
C GLY A 226 17.25 25.68 5.58
N PRO A 227 16.43 26.69 5.20
CA PRO A 227 16.17 27.85 6.04
C PRO A 227 15.40 27.49 7.33
N ALA A 228 14.39 26.59 7.24
CA ALA A 228 13.58 26.17 8.39
C ALA A 228 14.42 25.59 9.54
N ILE A 229 15.17 24.50 9.29
CA ILE A 229 16.00 23.85 10.32
C ILE A 229 17.09 24.79 10.90
N ARG A 230 17.55 25.79 10.13
CA ARG A 230 18.48 26.83 10.60
C ARG A 230 17.81 27.92 11.44
N GLY A 231 16.49 27.96 11.50
CA GLY A 231 15.70 29.00 12.16
C GLY A 231 15.68 30.32 11.39
N ASP A 232 15.93 30.30 10.08
CA ASP A 232 15.91 31.47 9.21
C ASP A 232 14.47 31.86 8.86
N LYS A 233 13.82 32.50 9.81
CA LYS A 233 12.42 32.89 9.72
C LYS A 233 12.16 33.91 8.60
N GLU A 234 13.09 34.82 8.35
CA GLU A 234 12.92 35.86 7.32
C GLU A 234 12.86 35.25 5.91
N THR A 235 13.72 34.27 5.64
CA THR A 235 13.68 33.51 4.38
C THR A 235 12.37 32.75 4.25
N VAL A 236 11.95 31.99 5.27
CA VAL A 236 10.68 31.23 5.26
C VAL A 236 9.47 32.15 5.04
N ASP A 237 9.40 33.29 5.73
CA ASP A 237 8.31 34.27 5.61
C ASP A 237 8.29 34.94 4.22
N THR A 238 9.45 35.08 3.58
CA THR A 238 9.57 35.65 2.23
C THR A 238 9.10 34.65 1.17
N GLU A 239 9.51 33.39 1.28
CA GLU A 239 9.09 32.30 0.40
C GLU A 239 7.58 32.04 0.52
N ALA A 240 7.05 32.00 1.74
CA ALA A 240 5.61 31.83 1.99
C ALA A 240 4.77 32.97 1.35
N ARG A 241 5.22 34.22 1.47
CA ARG A 241 4.55 35.36 0.81
C ARG A 241 4.56 35.24 -0.71
N ALA A 242 5.68 34.80 -1.30
CA ALA A 242 5.77 34.58 -2.74
C ALA A 242 4.79 33.49 -3.21
N LEU A 243 4.73 32.36 -2.50
CA LEU A 243 3.79 31.27 -2.79
C LEU A 243 2.34 31.71 -2.64
N LYS A 244 2.03 32.54 -1.65
CA LYS A 244 0.69 33.08 -1.41
C LYS A 244 0.17 33.92 -2.58
N MET A 245 1.06 34.60 -3.30
CA MET A 245 0.70 35.37 -4.50
C MET A 245 0.31 34.47 -5.67
N LEU A 246 0.72 33.20 -5.67
CA LEU A 246 0.33 32.19 -6.67
C LEU A 246 -0.96 31.48 -6.25
N ASP A 247 -0.98 30.92 -5.04
CA ASP A 247 -2.13 30.22 -4.45
C ASP A 247 -1.96 30.17 -2.93
N GLY A 248 -2.99 30.61 -2.19
CA GLY A 248 -2.98 30.59 -0.72
C GLY A 248 -2.71 29.20 -0.13
N ARG A 249 -3.15 28.13 -0.80
CA ARG A 249 -2.94 26.74 -0.37
C ARG A 249 -1.47 26.34 -0.42
N LEU A 250 -0.69 26.87 -1.37
CA LEU A 250 0.75 26.60 -1.45
C LEU A 250 1.49 27.20 -0.25
N ALA A 251 1.13 28.42 0.14
CA ALA A 251 1.69 29.07 1.32
C ALA A 251 1.32 28.30 2.60
N GLU A 252 0.07 27.86 2.75
CA GLU A 252 -0.36 27.08 3.91
C GLU A 252 0.42 25.77 4.05
N VAL A 253 0.61 25.02 2.96
CA VAL A 253 1.42 23.80 2.96
C VAL A 253 2.87 24.12 3.32
N TYR A 254 3.45 25.16 2.70
CA TYR A 254 4.84 25.56 2.94
C TYR A 254 5.12 25.92 4.39
N GLU A 255 4.25 26.73 5.00
CA GLU A 255 4.35 27.15 6.40
C GLU A 255 4.19 25.95 7.35
N LYS A 256 3.22 25.06 7.08
CA LYS A 256 3.01 23.86 7.91
C LYS A 256 4.18 22.89 7.85
N ILE A 257 4.72 22.62 6.67
CA ILE A 257 5.86 21.71 6.52
C ILE A 257 7.13 22.34 7.12
N SER A 258 7.39 23.62 6.88
CA SER A 258 8.51 24.33 7.51
C SER A 258 8.44 24.27 9.04
N GLY A 259 7.26 24.50 9.62
CA GLY A 259 7.06 24.38 11.07
C GLY A 259 7.19 22.95 11.62
N ILE A 260 6.94 21.91 10.80
CA ILE A 260 7.22 20.52 11.18
C ILE A 260 8.73 20.25 11.16
N ILE A 261 9.47 20.81 10.21
CA ILE A 261 10.93 20.68 10.15
C ILE A 261 11.56 21.26 11.42
N ASP A 262 11.03 22.38 11.93
CA ASP A 262 11.50 23.01 13.17
C ASP A 262 11.37 22.10 14.41
N LEU A 263 10.49 21.09 14.40
CA LEU A 263 10.37 20.11 15.50
C LEU A 263 11.61 19.21 15.64
N TRP A 264 12.45 19.15 14.60
CA TRP A 264 13.64 18.30 14.55
C TRP A 264 14.94 19.05 14.79
N ARG A 265 14.87 20.34 15.11
CA ARG A 265 16.01 21.15 15.53
C ARG A 265 16.49 20.78 16.94
#